data_AF-A0A059U513-F1
#
_entry.id   AF-A0A059U513-F1
#
_cell.length_a   1.000
_cell.length_b   1.000
_cell.length_c   1.000
_cell.angle_alpha   90.00
_cell.angle_beta   90.00
_cell.angle_gamma   90.00
#
_symmetry.space_group_name_H-M   'P 1'
#
loop_
_entity.id
_entity.type
_entity.pdbx_description
1 polymer ?
#
loop_
_entity_poly.entity_id
_entity_poly.type
_entity_poly.pdbx_seq_one_letter_code
_entity_poly.pdbx_strand_id
1 'polypeptide(L)'
;FTVVPEVTGLLAPPRDESAFATAIDRILANPTWRDQLGAAARQRVETTFSWDGVASQLSQLYTHLLTQNAPARKEKEAVPGY
;
A
#
# COMPACT_ATOMS: atom_id res chain seq x y z
N PHE A 1 0.11 -9.19 -2.82
CA PHE A 1 -1.27 -9.60 -3.19
C PHE A 1 -2.10 -8.36 -3.51
N THR A 2 -2.73 -8.34 -4.69
CA THR A 2 -3.37 -7.14 -5.27
C THR A 2 -4.76 -6.86 -4.68
N VAL A 3 -5.57 -7.90 -4.47
CA VAL A 3 -6.90 -7.83 -3.86
C VAL A 3 -6.84 -8.29 -2.40
N VAL A 4 -7.50 -7.54 -1.51
CA VAL A 4 -7.79 -7.96 -0.13
C VAL A 4 -9.26 -8.39 -0.08
N PRO A 5 -9.57 -9.66 0.24
CA PRO A 5 -10.94 -10.18 0.25
C PRO A 5 -11.87 -9.33 1.10
N GLU A 6 -13.04 -9.00 0.54
CA GLU A 6 -14.14 -8.24 1.16
C GLU A 6 -13.81 -6.80 1.59
N VAL A 7 -12.58 -6.34 1.30
CA VAL A 7 -12.14 -4.96 1.57
C VAL A 7 -11.92 -4.20 0.27
N THR A 8 -11.20 -4.77 -0.68
CA THR A 8 -10.91 -4.12 -1.98
C THR A 8 -11.51 -4.88 -3.16
N GLY A 9 -12.33 -5.89 -2.89
CA GLY A 9 -12.98 -6.73 -3.89
C GLY A 9 -13.19 -8.16 -3.42
N LEU A 10 -13.74 -8.98 -4.31
CA LEU A 10 -13.98 -10.41 -4.09
C LEU A 10 -13.10 -11.23 -5.02
N LEU A 11 -12.74 -12.43 -4.57
CA LEU A 11 -12.04 -13.43 -5.38
C LEU A 11 -13.01 -14.57 -5.71
N ALA A 12 -13.04 -14.97 -6.98
CA ALA A 12 -13.71 -16.17 -7.43
C ALA A 12 -12.66 -17.26 -7.72
N PRO A 13 -12.96 -18.55 -7.48
CA PRO A 13 -12.10 -19.64 -7.90
C PRO A 13 -11.85 -19.61 -9.43
N PRO A 14 -10.67 -20.02 -9.89
CA PRO A 14 -10.41 -20.12 -11.32
C PRO A 14 -11.39 -21.07 -12.01
N ARG A 15 -11.90 -20.66 -13.18
CA ARG A 15 -12.84 -21.45 -14.02
C ARG A 15 -14.18 -21.78 -13.35
N ASP A 16 -14.56 -21.05 -12.32
CA ASP A 16 -15.88 -21.16 -11.69
C ASP A 16 -16.75 -19.96 -12.07
N GLU A 17 -17.52 -20.13 -13.14
CA GLU A 17 -18.43 -19.10 -13.66
C GLU A 17 -19.56 -18.79 -12.69
N SER A 18 -20.04 -19.80 -11.96
CA SER A 18 -21.13 -19.64 -10.99
C SER A 18 -20.68 -18.82 -9.79
N ALA A 19 -19.48 -19.07 -9.26
CA ALA A 19 -18.91 -18.27 -8.18
C ALA A 19 -18.61 -16.83 -8.63
N PHE A 20 -18.16 -16.64 -9.87
CA PHE A 20 -17.94 -15.31 -10.43
C PHE A 20 -19.25 -14.51 -10.55
N ALA A 21 -20.31 -15.11 -11.11
CA ALA A 21 -21.63 -14.49 -11.17
C ALA A 21 -22.17 -14.14 -9.78
N THR A 22 -22.08 -15.09 -8.84
CA THR A 22 -22.50 -14.88 -7.44
C THR A 22 -21.77 -13.71 -6.78
N ALA A 23 -20.46 -13.54 -7.05
CA ALA A 23 -19.69 -12.42 -6.53
C ALA A 23 -20.17 -11.07 -7.10
N ILE A 24 -20.49 -11.02 -8.39
CA ILE A 24 -21.07 -9.82 -9.02
C ILE A 24 -22.43 -9.49 -8.40
N ASP A 25 -23.31 -10.48 -8.27
CA ASP A 25 -24.65 -10.28 -7.70
C ASP A 25 -24.58 -9.75 -6.26
N ARG A 26 -23.67 -10.28 -5.43
CA ARG A 26 -23.43 -9.79 -4.06
C ARG A 26 -23.03 -8.31 -4.04
N ILE A 27 -22.16 -7.89 -4.97
CA ILE A 27 -21.72 -6.49 -5.06
C ILE A 27 -22.87 -5.60 -5.54
N LEU A 28 -23.63 -6.03 -6.55
CA LEU A 28 -24.74 -5.24 -7.08
C LEU A 28 -25.91 -5.10 -6.09
N ALA A 29 -26.16 -6.13 -5.28
CA ALA A 29 -27.22 -6.14 -4.27
C ALA A 29 -26.98 -5.17 -3.11
N ASN A 30 -25.74 -4.72 -2.87
CA ASN A 30 -25.40 -3.79 -1.80
C ASN A 30 -24.63 -2.56 -2.34
N PRO A 31 -25.33 -1.51 -2.78
CA PRO A 31 -24.72 -0.30 -3.34
C PRO A 31 -23.71 0.37 -2.42
N THR A 32 -24.01 0.48 -1.13
CA THR A 32 -23.11 1.12 -0.15
C THR A 32 -21.81 0.33 -0.01
N TRP A 33 -21.91 -0.99 0.10
CA TRP A 33 -20.73 -1.84 0.21
C TRP A 33 -19.92 -1.85 -1.09
N ARG A 34 -20.56 -1.88 -2.26
CA ARG A 34 -19.89 -1.73 -3.56
C ARG A 34 -19.04 -0.47 -3.60
N ASP A 35 -19.58 0.66 -3.17
CA ASP A 35 -18.88 1.94 -3.22
C ASP A 35 -17.70 1.96 -2.22
N GLN A 36 -17.88 1.34 -1.04
CA GLN A 36 -16.80 1.14 -0.06
C GLN A 36 -15.65 0.27 -0.62
N LEU A 37 -15.97 -0.88 -1.23
CA LEU A 37 -14.99 -1.76 -1.87
C LEU A 37 -14.21 -1.00 -2.95
N GLY A 38 -14.90 -0.22 -3.79
CA GLY A 38 -14.29 0.58 -4.85
C GLY A 38 -13.34 1.66 -4.32
N ALA A 39 -13.75 2.39 -3.28
CA ALA A 39 -12.91 3.40 -2.64
C ALA A 39 -11.64 2.80 -2.02
N ALA A 40 -11.77 1.69 -1.29
CA ALA A 40 -10.63 1.00 -0.69
C ALA A 40 -9.68 0.42 -1.74
N ALA A 41 -10.23 -0.15 -2.83
CA ALA A 41 -9.42 -0.64 -3.95
C ALA A 41 -8.62 0.49 -4.62
N ARG A 42 -9.27 1.64 -4.87
CA ARG A 42 -8.62 2.83 -5.44
C ARG A 42 -7.48 3.33 -4.56
N GLN A 43 -7.76 3.55 -3.27
CA GLN A 43 -6.75 4.01 -2.32
C GLN A 43 -5.54 3.05 -2.29
N ARG A 44 -5.78 1.73 -2.31
CA ARG A 44 -4.70 0.74 -2.33
C ARG A 44 -3.84 0.85 -3.58
N VAL A 45 -4.45 1.00 -4.75
CA VAL A 45 -3.71 1.18 -6.02
C VAL A 45 -2.87 2.45 -5.97
N GLU A 46 -3.47 3.57 -5.59
CA GLU A 46 -2.80 4.87 -5.54
C GLU A 46 -1.64 4.89 -4.53
N THR A 47 -1.72 4.14 -3.43
CA THR A 47 -0.68 4.14 -2.38
C THR A 47 0.39 3.05 -2.55
N THR A 48 0.03 1.91 -3.14
CA THR A 48 0.89 0.72 -3.15
C THR A 48 1.42 0.35 -4.53
N PHE A 49 0.69 0.71 -5.59
CA PHE A 49 1.00 0.27 -6.96
C PHE A 49 1.23 1.45 -7.92
N SER A 50 1.17 2.69 -7.45
CA SER A 50 1.56 3.88 -8.22
C SER A 50 3.07 4.11 -8.13
N TRP A 51 3.63 4.77 -9.15
CA TRP A 51 5.04 5.18 -9.13
C TRP A 51 5.36 6.06 -7.92
N ASP A 52 4.48 7.01 -7.59
CA ASP A 52 4.63 7.88 -6.43
C ASP A 52 4.58 7.09 -5.11
N GLY A 53 3.67 6.13 -5.01
CA GLY A 53 3.53 5.26 -3.85
C GLY A 53 4.77 4.40 -3.62
N VAL A 54 5.29 3.78 -4.68
CA VAL A 54 6.54 2.99 -4.64
C VAL A 54 7.73 3.87 -4.28
N ALA A 55 7.87 5.04 -4.89
CA ALA A 55 8.96 5.98 -4.61
C ALA A 55 8.93 6.48 -3.16
N SER A 56 7.74 6.81 -2.64
CA SER A 56 7.54 7.25 -1.25
C SER A 56 7.92 6.15 -0.26
N GLN A 57 7.41 4.93 -0.45
CA GLN A 57 7.75 3.78 0.41
C GLN A 57 9.25 3.49 0.41
N LEU A 58 9.88 3.52 -0.77
CA LEU A 58 11.31 3.29 -0.89
C LEU A 58 12.12 4.41 -0.18
N SER A 59 11.72 5.67 -0.34
CA SER A 59 12.38 6.82 0.30
C SER A 59 12.27 6.77 1.82
N GLN A 60 11.10 6.39 2.35
CA GLN A 60 10.88 6.19 3.78
C GLN A 60 11.77 5.09 4.34
N LEU A 61 11.90 3.97 3.62
CA LEU A 61 12.78 2.87 4.00
C LEU A 61 14.25 3.32 4.08
N TYR A 62 14.75 4.02 3.05
CA TYR A 62 16.11 4.55 3.06
C TYR A 62 16.35 5.52 4.21
N THR A 63 15.41 6.44 4.45
CA THR A 63 15.49 7.40 5.56
C THR A 63 15.57 6.66 6.89
N HIS A 64 14.69 5.67 7.10
CA HIS A 64 14.65 4.87 8.32
C HIS A 64 15.95 4.09 8.57
N LEU A 65 16.55 3.51 7.52
CA LEU A 65 17.83 2.80 7.61
C LEU A 65 19.00 3.75 7.89
N LEU A 66 19.04 4.92 7.25
CA LEU A 66 20.07 5.93 7.49
C LEU A 66 20.00 6.53 8.90
N THR A 67 18.79 6.72 9.46
CA THR A 67 18.63 7.18 10.84
C THR A 67 19.10 6.14 11.86
N GLN A 68 18.88 4.84 11.60
CA GLN A 68 19.34 3.76 12.48
C GLN A 68 20.85 3.53 12.41
N ASN A 69 21.45 3.70 11.25
CA ASN A 69 22.88 3.49 11.02
C ASN A 69 23.72 4.76 11.12
N ALA A 70 23.16 5.90 11.55
CA ALA A 70 23.95 7.11 11.73
C ALA A 70 24.99 6.87 12.84
N PRO A 71 26.30 6.80 12.55
CA PRO A 71 27.29 6.80 13.60
C PRO A 71 27.12 8.12 14.35
N ALA A 72 27.13 8.06 15.69
CA ALA A 72 27.12 9.24 16.54
C ALA A 72 28.09 10.26 15.94
N ARG A 73 27.54 11.36 15.40
CA ARG A 73 28.31 12.39 14.71
C ARG A 73 29.36 12.85 15.71
N LYS A 74 30.61 12.41 15.54
CA LYS A 74 31.71 12.92 16.34
C LYS A 74 31.71 14.42 16.10
N GLU A 75 31.36 15.13 17.15
CA GLU A 75 31.45 16.57 17.29
C GLU A 75 32.83 16.96 16.78
N LYS A 76 32.87 17.75 15.71
CA LYS A 76 34.15 18.20 15.15
C LYS A 76 34.87 18.96 16.25
N GLU A 77 35.97 18.39 16.72
CA GLU A 77 36.93 19.03 17.61
C GLU A 77 37.20 20.44 17.10
N ALA A 78 36.94 21.42 17.97
CA ALA A 78 37.40 22.77 17.81
C ALA A 78 38.91 22.72 17.59
N VAL A 79 39.37 23.14 16.42
CA VAL A 79 40.80 23.33 16.15
C VAL A 79 41.22 24.61 16.90
N PRO A 80 42.09 24.54 17.94
CA PRO A 80 42.65 25.73 18.55
C PRO A 80 43.64 26.34 17.55
N GLY A 81 43.56 27.65 17.39
CA GLY A 81 44.29 28.40 16.38
C GLY A 81 45.82 28.27 16.45
N TYR A 82 46.42 28.57 15.31
CA TYR A 82 47.68 29.29 15.15
C TYR A 82 47.57 30.17 13.90
#